data_AF-A0A258CNU1-F1
#
_entry.id   AF-A0A258CNU1-F1
#
_cell.length_a   1.000
_cell.length_b   1.000
_cell.length_c   1.000
_cell.angle_alpha   90.00
_cell.angle_beta   90.00
_cell.angle_gamma   90.00
#
_symmetry.space_group_name_H-M   'P 1'
#
loop_
_entity.id
_entity.type
_entity.pdbx_description
1 polymer ?
#
loop_
_entity_poly.entity_id
_entity_poly.type
_entity_poly.pdbx_seq_one_letter_code
_entity_poly.pdbx_strand_id
1 'polypeptide(L)'
;MVGDDAEPGAEGEDAREAIIHRLHEGERLGRIGGVLVLHSPDYSGQSTISVGNSWGLTSTLDVLKDIAGGKGPAKWLAALGYTGWGAGQLEGEMTRHGWQTAPGDAALLFDTALDRRWPAAFGTLGIDVSHLSAVAGRA
;
A
#
# COMPACT_ATOMS: atom_id res chain seq x y z
N MET A 1 -11.79 -38.81 35.33
CA MET A 1 -10.74 -38.26 34.45
C MET A 1 -11.42 -37.23 33.58
N VAL A 2 -11.52 -36.01 34.12
CA VAL A 2 -12.10 -34.85 33.44
C VAL A 2 -10.99 -34.37 32.50
N GLY A 3 -11.26 -34.43 31.19
CA GLY A 3 -10.39 -33.85 30.17
C GLY A 3 -10.55 -32.34 30.20
N ASP A 4 -9.51 -31.68 30.70
CA ASP A 4 -9.27 -30.25 30.58
C ASP A 4 -8.71 -30.02 29.18
N ASP A 5 -9.58 -29.78 28.20
CA ASP A 5 -9.19 -29.33 26.86
C ASP A 5 -9.70 -27.89 26.70
N ALA A 6 -8.95 -26.98 27.34
CA ALA A 6 -9.00 -25.56 27.03
C ALA A 6 -8.33 -25.35 25.66
N GLU A 7 -9.14 -25.21 24.62
CA GLU A 7 -8.71 -24.70 23.31
C GLU A 7 -8.15 -23.28 23.47
N PRO A 8 -6.87 -23.02 23.18
CA PRO A 8 -6.31 -21.67 23.21
C PRO A 8 -6.83 -20.89 22.00
N GLY A 9 -7.48 -19.75 22.28
CA GLY A 9 -8.01 -18.84 21.29
C GLY A 9 -6.94 -18.41 20.29
N ALA A 10 -7.28 -18.53 19.00
CA ALA A 10 -6.48 -18.02 17.91
C ALA A 10 -6.29 -16.51 18.10
N GLU A 11 -5.03 -16.16 18.36
CA GLU A 11 -4.52 -14.82 18.56
C GLU A 11 -4.81 -13.95 17.33
N GLY A 12 -5.21 -12.70 17.58
CA GLY A 12 -5.44 -11.70 16.54
C GLY A 12 -4.16 -11.40 15.77
N GLU A 13 -4.17 -11.71 14.48
CA GLU A 13 -3.07 -11.41 13.56
C GLU A 13 -3.13 -9.92 13.15
N ASP A 14 -2.71 -9.04 14.07
CA ASP A 14 -2.60 -7.60 13.85
C ASP A 14 -1.21 -7.23 13.28
N ALA A 15 -0.80 -7.91 12.21
CA ALA A 15 0.45 -7.65 11.51
C ALA A 15 0.28 -6.49 10.51
N ARG A 16 0.30 -5.27 11.06
CA ARG A 16 0.30 -3.97 10.36
C ARG A 16 1.65 -3.73 9.68
N GLU A 17 1.83 -4.25 8.48
CA GLU A 17 3.11 -4.17 7.77
C GLU A 17 3.42 -2.79 7.18
N ALA A 18 4.66 -2.35 7.36
CA ALA A 18 5.22 -1.16 6.74
C ALA A 18 5.79 -1.49 5.34
N ILE A 19 5.28 -0.85 4.30
CA ILE A 19 5.74 -1.06 2.93
C ILE A 19 6.99 -0.21 2.68
N ILE A 20 8.12 -0.86 2.40
CA ILE A 20 9.36 -0.21 1.94
C ILE A 20 9.61 -0.68 0.51
N HIS A 21 9.32 0.15 -0.49
CA HIS A 21 9.73 -0.12 -1.87
C HIS A 21 11.13 0.43 -2.15
N ARG A 22 11.96 -0.38 -2.81
CA ARG A 22 13.27 -0.03 -3.36
C ARG A 22 13.10 0.78 -4.65
N LEU A 23 13.77 1.93 -4.74
CA LEU A 23 13.82 2.80 -5.91
C LEU A 23 14.82 2.29 -6.96
N HIS A 24 14.42 2.34 -8.24
CA HIS A 24 15.31 2.28 -9.40
C HIS A 24 15.79 3.71 -9.73
N GLU A 25 17.04 3.86 -10.15
CA GLU A 25 17.77 5.14 -10.22
C GLU A 25 17.17 6.16 -11.21
N GLY A 26 16.66 7.25 -10.64
CA GLY A 26 16.39 8.54 -11.27
C GLY A 26 16.35 9.59 -10.15
N GLU A 27 17.21 10.61 -10.24
CA GLU A 27 17.60 11.58 -9.21
C GLU A 27 16.85 11.57 -7.85
N ARG A 28 17.60 11.27 -6.79
CA ARG A 28 17.16 11.36 -5.40
C ARG A 28 16.81 12.81 -5.04
N LEU A 29 15.55 13.19 -5.20
CA LEU A 29 15.01 14.38 -4.55
C LEU A 29 15.08 14.18 -3.03
N GLY A 30 15.66 15.17 -2.36
CA GLY A 30 16.18 15.05 -1.00
C GLY A 30 15.14 14.76 0.09
N ARG A 31 15.72 14.43 1.25
CA ARG A 31 15.14 14.11 2.55
C ARG A 31 14.65 12.66 2.68
N ILE A 32 15.17 11.98 3.71
CA ILE A 32 14.66 10.70 4.20
C ILE A 32 13.17 10.94 4.48
N GLY A 33 12.29 10.41 3.62
CA GLY A 33 10.87 10.73 3.66
C GLY A 33 10.29 10.28 4.99
N GLY A 34 9.53 11.17 5.65
CA GLY A 34 8.85 10.85 6.90
C GLY A 34 7.85 9.70 6.73
N VAL A 35 7.27 9.26 7.85
CA VAL A 35 6.19 8.28 7.82
C VAL A 35 4.99 8.89 7.10
N LEU A 36 4.43 8.13 6.16
CA LEU A 36 3.17 8.42 5.50
C LEU A 36 2.15 7.38 5.94
N VAL A 37 0.95 7.84 6.31
CA VAL A 37 -0.16 6.98 6.65
C VAL A 37 -1.25 7.17 5.62
N LEU A 38 -1.47 6.14 4.80
CA LEU A 38 -2.63 6.02 3.93
C LEU A 38 -3.78 5.45 4.76
N HIS A 39 -4.97 6.03 4.68
CA HIS A 39 -6.09 5.62 5.52
C HIS A 39 -7.45 5.78 4.84
N SER A 40 -8.46 5.11 5.40
CA SER A 40 -9.86 5.27 5.00
C SER A 40 -10.36 6.71 5.25
N PRO A 41 -11.37 7.19 4.50
CA PRO A 41 -11.79 8.59 4.51
C PRO A 41 -12.59 9.00 5.77
N ASP A 42 -12.79 8.08 6.71
CA ASP A 42 -13.42 8.31 8.03
C ASP A 42 -12.51 9.06 9.02
N TYR A 43 -11.23 9.21 8.69
CA TYR A 43 -10.28 10.01 9.46
C TYR A 43 -9.86 11.27 8.71
N SER A 44 -9.72 12.37 9.46
CA SER A 44 -9.12 13.61 8.98
C SER A 44 -8.29 14.23 10.11
N GLY A 45 -6.99 14.38 9.87
CA GLY A 45 -6.04 14.97 10.79
C GLY A 45 -5.39 16.23 10.22
N GLN A 46 -4.37 16.72 10.93
CA GLN A 46 -3.52 17.78 10.40
C GLN A 46 -2.71 17.27 9.20
N SER A 47 -2.66 18.07 8.13
CA SER A 47 -1.97 17.73 6.88
C SER A 47 -2.47 16.45 6.19
N THR A 48 -3.74 16.08 6.40
CA THR A 48 -4.40 15.06 5.58
C THR A 48 -4.72 15.60 4.19
N ILE A 49 -4.32 14.86 3.16
CA ILE A 49 -4.68 15.10 1.77
C ILE A 49 -5.70 14.05 1.36
N SER A 50 -6.83 14.47 0.81
CA SER A 50 -7.81 13.56 0.20
C SER A 50 -7.33 13.13 -1.19
N VAL A 51 -7.35 11.83 -1.46
CA VAL A 51 -6.91 11.26 -2.73
C VAL A 51 -8.09 10.56 -3.40
N GLY A 52 -8.52 11.09 -4.54
CA GLY A 52 -9.56 10.48 -5.39
C GLY A 52 -10.88 10.19 -4.67
N ASN A 53 -11.20 10.96 -3.62
CA ASN A 53 -12.38 10.78 -2.75
C ASN A 53 -12.49 9.39 -2.07
N SER A 54 -11.44 8.57 -2.15
CA SER A 54 -11.49 7.16 -1.77
C SER A 54 -10.65 6.87 -0.53
N TRP A 55 -9.63 7.68 -0.25
CA TRP A 55 -8.76 7.54 0.93
C TRP A 55 -8.06 8.86 1.25
N GLY A 56 -7.52 8.96 2.46
CA GLY A 56 -6.70 10.06 2.92
C GLY A 56 -5.24 9.67 3.08
N LEU A 57 -4.34 10.63 2.91
CA LEU A 57 -2.91 10.49 3.15
C LEU A 57 -2.46 11.53 4.17
N THR A 58 -1.90 11.07 5.29
CA THR A 58 -1.44 11.93 6.38
C THR A 58 0.05 11.73 6.62
N SER A 59 0.81 12.83 6.76
CA SER A 59 2.27 12.82 6.89
C SER A 59 2.78 13.30 8.26
N THR A 60 1.89 13.37 9.25
CA THR A 60 2.21 13.80 10.63
C THR A 60 2.36 12.59 11.55
N LEU A 61 3.04 12.77 12.68
CA LEU A 61 3.09 11.73 13.73
C LEU A 61 1.78 11.64 14.52
N ASP A 62 0.90 12.64 14.43
CA ASP A 62 -0.33 12.70 15.24
C ASP A 62 -1.33 11.61 14.85
N VAL A 63 -1.42 11.24 13.57
CA VAL A 63 -2.23 10.09 13.14
C VAL A 63 -1.77 8.78 13.79
N LEU A 64 -0.46 8.60 14.01
CA LEU A 64 0.06 7.41 14.71
C LEU A 64 -0.32 7.42 16.20
N LYS A 65 -0.35 8.60 16.83
CA LYS A 65 -0.83 8.75 18.21
C LYS A 65 -2.32 8.46 18.31
N ASP A 66 -3.11 8.93 17.35
CA ASP A 66 -4.55 8.66 17.30
C ASP A 66 -4.82 7.17 17.10
N ILE A 67 -4.08 6.51 16.21
CA ILE A 67 -4.13 5.05 16.04
C ILE A 67 -3.81 4.34 17.36
N ALA A 68 -2.69 4.70 18.01
CA ALA A 68 -2.30 4.10 19.29
C ALA A 68 -3.32 4.36 20.41
N GLY A 69 -4.03 5.49 20.35
CA GLY A 69 -5.09 5.87 21.28
C GLY A 69 -6.48 5.35 20.92
N GLY A 70 -6.63 4.53 19.87
CA GLY A 70 -7.92 3.99 19.43
C GLY A 70 -8.87 5.02 18.79
N LYS A 71 -8.34 6.17 18.35
CA LYS A 71 -9.07 7.26 17.67
C LYS A 71 -8.66 7.42 16.20
N GLY A 72 -7.87 6.48 15.69
CA GLY A 72 -7.41 6.45 14.31
C GLY A 72 -8.49 6.01 13.32
N PRO A 73 -8.16 6.00 12.02
CA PRO A 73 -9.04 5.47 10.96
C PRO A 73 -9.37 3.99 11.15
N ALA A 74 -10.51 3.57 10.61
CA ALA A 74 -10.91 2.16 10.56
C ALA A 74 -9.91 1.27 9.80
N LYS A 75 -9.33 1.78 8.70
CA LYS A 75 -8.32 1.09 7.88
C LYS A 75 -7.14 2.01 7.60
N TRP A 76 -5.92 1.49 7.67
CA TRP A 76 -4.72 2.26 7.38
C TRP A 76 -3.51 1.40 6.99
N LEU A 77 -2.56 2.04 6.32
CA LEU A 77 -1.24 1.52 5.99
C LEU A 77 -0.20 2.59 6.32
N ALA A 78 0.89 2.20 6.99
CA ALA A 78 2.03 3.07 7.19
C ALA A 78 3.14 2.71 6.20
N ALA A 79 3.79 3.72 5.63
CA ALA A 79 4.95 3.55 4.77
C ALA A 79 6.06 4.52 5.20
N LEU A 80 7.30 4.09 5.06
CA LEU A 80 8.46 4.94 5.30
C LEU A 80 9.05 5.37 3.96
N GLY A 81 8.99 6.66 3.68
CA GLY A 81 9.38 7.21 2.38
C GLY A 81 8.30 7.08 1.33
N TYR A 82 8.62 7.59 0.14
CA TYR A 82 7.74 7.55 -1.03
C TYR A 82 8.59 7.49 -2.29
N THR A 83 7.97 7.07 -3.39
CA THR A 83 8.55 7.17 -4.72
C THR A 83 7.93 8.37 -5.41
N GLY A 84 8.78 9.26 -5.93
CA GLY A 84 8.35 10.45 -6.65
C GLY A 84 8.93 10.44 -8.06
N TRP A 85 8.19 11.04 -8.98
CA TRP A 85 8.63 11.24 -10.36
C TRP A 85 8.79 12.74 -10.62
N GLY A 86 9.83 13.11 -11.36
CA GLY A 86 9.96 14.44 -11.92
C GLY A 86 8.88 14.72 -12.98
N ALA A 87 8.71 15.99 -13.37
CA ALA A 87 7.73 16.37 -14.38
C ALA A 87 7.95 15.61 -15.70
N GLY A 88 6.92 14.92 -16.19
CA GLY A 88 6.98 14.14 -17.43
C GLY A 88 7.74 12.81 -17.34
N GLN A 89 8.35 12.49 -16.19
CA GLN A 89 9.14 11.27 -16.02
C GLN A 89 8.24 10.04 -16.02
N LEU A 90 7.15 10.06 -15.25
CA LEU A 90 6.21 8.94 -15.17
C LEU A 90 5.59 8.65 -16.54
N GLU A 91 5.13 9.68 -17.25
CA GLU A 91 4.57 9.55 -18.59
C GLU A 91 5.61 8.96 -19.55
N GLY A 92 6.86 9.44 -19.50
CA GLY A 92 7.96 8.89 -20.27
C GLY A 92 8.24 7.41 -19.95
N GLU A 93 8.21 7.03 -18.68
CA GLU A 93 8.40 5.64 -18.25
C GLU A 93 7.23 4.73 -18.67
N MET A 94 5.98 5.21 -18.60
CA MET A 94 4.79 4.47 -19.02
C MET A 94 4.84 4.10 -20.51
N THR A 95 5.50 4.91 -21.36
CA THR A 95 5.68 4.55 -22.78
C THR A 95 6.64 3.38 -23.01
N ARG A 96 7.47 3.04 -22.03
CA ARG A 96 8.54 2.03 -22.15
C ARG A 96 8.15 0.71 -21.48
N HIS A 97 7.06 0.07 -21.89
CA HIS A 97 6.65 -1.32 -21.57
C HIS A 97 6.99 -1.88 -20.16
N GLY A 98 7.04 -1.06 -19.12
CA GLY A 98 7.52 -1.43 -17.77
C GLY A 98 6.53 -1.13 -16.66
N TRP A 99 5.42 -0.46 -16.99
CA TRP A 99 4.37 -0.09 -16.05
C TRP A 99 3.02 -0.51 -16.59
N GLN A 100 2.20 -1.11 -15.72
CA GLN A 100 0.81 -1.44 -16.00
C GLN A 100 -0.06 -0.74 -14.95
N THR A 101 -1.12 -0.07 -15.38
CA THR A 101 -2.08 0.57 -14.48
C THR A 101 -3.26 -0.36 -14.24
N ALA A 102 -3.73 -0.41 -13.00
CA ALA A 102 -4.97 -1.06 -12.59
C ALA A 102 -5.87 -0.03 -11.90
N PRO A 103 -7.20 -0.21 -11.90
CA PRO A 103 -8.10 0.64 -11.14
C PRO A 103 -7.71 0.67 -9.66
N GLY A 104 -7.80 1.85 -9.04
CA GLY A 104 -7.59 1.98 -7.61
C GLY A 104 -8.74 1.35 -6.84
N ASP A 105 -8.45 0.38 -5.97
CA ASP A 105 -9.43 -0.35 -5.16
C ASP A 105 -9.01 -0.38 -3.69
N ALA A 106 -9.92 0.03 -2.80
CA ALA A 106 -9.71 0.02 -1.36
C ALA A 106 -9.56 -1.40 -0.81
N ALA A 107 -10.24 -2.39 -1.38
CA ALA A 107 -10.09 -3.79 -0.94
C ALA A 107 -8.69 -4.31 -1.31
N LEU A 108 -8.18 -3.92 -2.48
CA LEU A 108 -6.81 -4.23 -2.89
C LEU A 108 -5.76 -3.59 -1.96
N LEU A 109 -6.02 -2.37 -1.48
CA LEU A 109 -5.11 -1.65 -0.59
C LEU A 109 -5.16 -2.14 0.86
N PHE A 110 -6.36 -2.25 1.44
CA PHE A 110 -6.51 -2.45 2.88
C PHE A 110 -6.88 -3.87 3.28
N ASP A 111 -7.54 -4.63 2.41
CA ASP A 111 -8.12 -5.95 2.75
C ASP A 111 -7.35 -7.11 2.11
N THR A 112 -6.46 -6.82 1.16
CA THR A 112 -5.65 -7.83 0.47
C THR A 112 -4.27 -7.94 1.10
N ALA A 113 -3.88 -9.16 1.47
CA ALA A 113 -2.54 -9.49 1.97
C ALA A 113 -1.47 -9.09 0.94
N LEU A 114 -0.31 -8.62 1.41
CA LEU A 114 0.71 -7.98 0.58
C LEU A 114 1.18 -8.85 -0.59
N ASP A 115 1.43 -10.13 -0.33
CA ASP A 115 1.83 -11.15 -1.32
C ASP A 115 0.75 -11.43 -2.37
N ARG A 116 -0.52 -11.15 -2.05
CA ARG A 116 -1.68 -11.31 -2.93
C ARG A 116 -2.05 -10.05 -3.70
N ARG A 117 -1.55 -8.88 -3.31
CA ARG A 117 -1.89 -7.60 -3.97
C ARG A 117 -1.49 -7.58 -5.43
N TRP A 118 -0.29 -8.03 -5.76
CA TRP A 118 0.18 -8.02 -7.14
C TRP A 118 -0.63 -8.95 -8.06
N PRO A 119 -0.84 -10.23 -7.72
CA PRO A 119 -1.77 -11.09 -8.45
C PRO A 119 -3.19 -10.54 -8.55
N ALA A 120 -3.75 -10.01 -7.46
CA ALA A 120 -5.10 -9.46 -7.45
C ALA A 120 -5.23 -8.23 -8.36
N ALA A 121 -4.24 -7.33 -8.35
CA ALA A 121 -4.21 -6.16 -9.22
C ALA A 121 -4.22 -6.54 -10.71
N PHE A 122 -3.37 -7.49 -11.12
CA PHE A 122 -3.35 -8.01 -12.49
C PHE A 122 -4.65 -8.75 -12.85
N GLY A 123 -5.25 -9.45 -11.89
CA GLY A 123 -6.55 -10.08 -12.04
C GLY A 123 -7.66 -9.10 -12.42
N THR A 124 -7.63 -7.85 -11.92
CA THR A 124 -8.61 -6.81 -12.32
C THR A 124 -8.52 -6.45 -13.81
N LEU A 125 -7.39 -6.72 -14.44
CA LEU A 125 -7.14 -6.52 -15.86
C LEU A 125 -7.41 -7.78 -16.69
N GLY A 126 -7.87 -8.87 -16.06
CA GLY A 126 -8.03 -10.17 -16.71
C GLY A 126 -6.71 -10.89 -17.01
N ILE A 127 -5.62 -10.50 -16.35
CA ILE A 127 -4.29 -11.09 -16.55
C ILE A 127 -3.98 -12.06 -15.42
N ASP A 128 -3.71 -13.32 -15.76
CA ASP A 128 -3.17 -14.31 -14.83
C ASP A 128 -1.64 -14.15 -14.76
N VAL A 129 -1.13 -13.78 -13.59
CA VAL A 129 0.31 -13.58 -13.36
C VAL A 129 1.12 -14.87 -13.53
N SER A 130 0.51 -16.05 -13.41
CA SER A 130 1.20 -17.33 -13.66
C SER A 130 1.56 -17.52 -15.14
N HIS A 131 0.92 -16.78 -16.03
CA HIS A 131 1.20 -16.78 -17.47
C HIS A 131 2.17 -15.67 -17.89
N LEU A 132 2.63 -14.82 -16.96
CA LEU A 132 3.65 -13.81 -17.25
C LEU A 132 5.02 -14.49 -17.36
N SER A 133 5.58 -14.47 -18.57
CA SER A 133 6.96 -14.88 -18.80
C SER A 133 7.93 -13.79 -18.36
N ALA A 134 9.01 -14.17 -17.67
CA ALA A 134 10.12 -13.26 -17.37
C ALA A 134 10.92 -12.84 -18.61
N VAL A 135 10.65 -13.45 -19.77
CA VAL A 135 11.30 -13.13 -21.04
C VAL A 135 10.43 -12.14 -21.81
N ALA A 136 10.91 -10.90 -21.94
CA ALA A 136 10.33 -9.96 -22.91
C ALA A 136 10.54 -10.52 -24.33
N GLY A 137 9.46 -10.88 -25.01
CA GLY A 137 9.50 -11.29 -26.40
C GLY A 137 9.91 -10.11 -27.28
N ARG A 138 11.03 -10.25 -28.00
CA ARG A 138 11.38 -9.33 -29.10
C ARG A 138 10.64 -9.79 -30.35
N ALA A 139 9.82 -8.92 -30.93
CA ALA A 139 9.30 -9.04 -32.28
C ALA A 139 10.06 -8.07 -33.20
#